data_AF-A0A851SVQ3-F1
#
_entry.id   AF-A0A851SVQ3-F1
#
_cell.length_a   1.000
_cell.length_b   1.000
_cell.length_c   1.000
_cell.angle_alpha   90.00
_cell.angle_beta   90.00
_cell.angle_gamma   90.00
#
_symmetry.space_group_name_H-M   'P 1'
#
loop_
_entity.id
_entity.type
_entity.pdbx_description
1 polymer ?
#
loop_
_entity_poly.entity_id
_entity_poly.type
_entity_poly.pdbx_seq_one_letter_code
_entity_poly.pdbx_strand_id
1 'polypeptide(L)'
;DALCRILSGAYLLGFYSGIFFIILLTIDRYLAIVHAVFALKARTVTYGILASTVTWAVALLVSLPGVFFHKSQKENSRYTCSPHYPSDQRNAWKQFLTLKMNILGLILPMLIMICSYTQIIKTLLQCRNEKKHKAVRLIFIIMIVYFLFWAPYNISILLRDFQVSLSLNTCEISGQLEKAIQVTETISMIHCCINPVIYAFAGEKFRKYLQCFFRKHIASHLCKYCPVFYVDPAERASSTYTQSTGEQEVSAAL
;
A
#
# COMPACT_ATOMS: atom_id res chain seq x y z
N ASP A 1 20.94 -0.45 -23.56
CA ASP A 1 21.51 -0.17 -22.22
C ASP A 1 20.70 0.79 -21.36
N ALA A 2 20.49 2.04 -21.78
CA ALA A 2 19.79 3.04 -20.96
C ALA A 2 18.37 2.59 -20.54
N LEU A 3 17.57 2.08 -21.47
CA LEU A 3 16.22 1.59 -21.20
C LEU A 3 16.18 0.45 -20.17
N CYS A 4 17.13 -0.49 -20.22
CA CYS A 4 17.26 -1.57 -19.24
C CYS A 4 17.49 -1.01 -17.83
N ARG A 5 18.41 -0.06 -17.67
CA ARG A 5 18.66 0.59 -16.38
C ARG A 5 17.46 1.37 -15.86
N ILE A 6 16.78 2.10 -16.75
CA ILE A 6 15.58 2.88 -16.39
C ILE A 6 14.45 1.95 -15.94
N LEU A 7 14.17 0.88 -16.68
CA LEU A 7 13.10 -0.07 -16.35
C LEU A 7 13.40 -0.82 -15.05
N SER A 8 14.62 -1.34 -14.88
CA SER A 8 15.04 -1.99 -13.63
C SER A 8 15.01 -1.01 -12.46
N GLY A 9 15.38 0.25 -12.69
CA GLY A 9 15.30 1.30 -11.68
C GLY A 9 13.88 1.65 -11.30
N ALA A 10 12.97 1.78 -12.25
CA ALA A 10 11.56 2.01 -12.00
C ALA A 10 10.93 0.83 -11.22
N TYR A 11 11.30 -0.40 -11.56
CA TYR A 11 10.87 -1.60 -10.83
C TYR A 11 11.32 -1.59 -9.37
N LEU A 12 12.63 -1.40 -9.13
CA LEU A 12 13.18 -1.34 -7.76
C LEU A 12 12.62 -0.15 -6.97
N LEU A 13 12.50 1.01 -7.59
CA LEU A 13 11.93 2.20 -6.98
C LEU A 13 10.48 1.97 -6.59
N GLY A 14 9.67 1.37 -7.47
CA GLY A 14 8.28 1.01 -7.20
C GLY A 14 8.16 0.03 -6.02
N PHE A 15 9.03 -0.98 -5.97
CA PHE A 15 9.09 -1.94 -4.86
C PHE A 15 9.43 -1.25 -3.52
N TYR A 16 10.56 -0.53 -3.45
CA TYR A 16 11.02 0.10 -2.20
C TYR A 16 10.08 1.23 -1.75
N SER A 17 9.63 2.09 -2.67
CA SER A 17 8.67 3.13 -2.33
C SER A 17 7.35 2.53 -1.83
N GLY A 18 6.83 1.50 -2.50
CA GLY A 18 5.60 0.82 -2.11
C GLY A 18 5.65 0.31 -0.67
N ILE A 19 6.72 -0.42 -0.31
CA ILE A 19 6.83 -0.96 1.05
C ILE A 19 7.10 0.13 2.10
N PHE A 20 7.89 1.14 1.79
CA PHE A 20 8.12 2.25 2.72
C PHE A 20 6.86 3.07 2.96
N PHE A 21 6.00 3.25 1.94
CA PHE A 21 4.70 3.88 2.14
C PHE A 21 3.76 3.04 3.00
N ILE A 22 3.76 1.70 2.85
CA ILE A 22 2.98 0.81 3.73
C ILE A 22 3.47 0.92 5.18
N ILE A 23 4.79 0.97 5.39
CA ILE A 23 5.40 1.17 6.70
C ILE A 23 4.99 2.53 7.27
N LEU A 24 5.10 3.60 6.48
CA LEU A 24 4.74 4.96 6.89
C LEU A 24 3.26 5.05 7.28
N LEU A 25 2.36 4.44 6.50
CA LEU A 25 0.93 4.35 6.81
C LEU A 25 0.69 3.58 8.12
N THR A 26 1.44 2.50 8.35
CA THR A 26 1.33 1.69 9.58
C THR A 26 1.79 2.48 10.81
N ILE A 27 2.92 3.19 10.71
CA ILE A 27 3.43 4.05 11.78
C ILE A 27 2.48 5.22 12.06
N ASP A 28 1.95 5.87 11.02
CA ASP A 28 0.99 6.96 11.16
C ASP A 28 -0.28 6.50 11.92
N ARG A 29 -0.80 5.32 11.60
CA ARG A 29 -1.93 4.74 12.36
C ARG A 29 -1.55 4.39 13.77
N TYR A 30 -0.36 3.82 13.98
CA TYR A 30 0.14 3.50 15.32
C TYR A 30 0.21 4.76 16.19
N LEU A 31 0.81 5.85 15.69
CA LEU A 31 0.89 7.12 16.40
C LEU A 31 -0.50 7.70 16.69
N ALA A 32 -1.43 7.64 15.73
CA ALA A 32 -2.79 8.14 15.91
C ALA A 32 -3.61 7.37 16.97
N ILE A 33 -3.25 6.10 17.25
CA ILE A 33 -3.98 5.24 18.20
C ILE A 33 -3.30 5.28 19.58
N VAL A 34 -2.00 5.01 19.62
CA VAL A 34 -1.24 4.83 20.87
C VAL A 34 -0.79 6.17 21.44
N HIS A 35 -0.44 7.14 20.59
CA HIS A 35 0.08 8.45 20.99
C HIS A 35 -0.82 9.58 20.49
N ALA A 36 -2.14 9.48 20.74
CA ALA A 36 -3.13 10.40 20.18
C ALA A 36 -2.84 11.90 20.45
N VAL A 37 -2.32 12.24 21.63
CA VAL A 37 -1.95 13.62 22.01
C VAL A 37 -0.77 14.13 21.18
N PHE A 38 0.24 13.29 20.94
CA PHE A 38 1.37 13.62 20.07
C PHE A 38 0.94 13.68 18.59
N ALA A 39 0.07 12.76 18.16
CA ALA A 39 -0.46 12.72 16.80
C ALA A 39 -1.29 13.96 16.44
N LEU A 40 -2.01 14.56 17.39
CA LEU A 40 -2.73 15.82 17.18
C LEU A 40 -1.77 16.97 16.78
N LYS A 41 -0.54 16.97 17.28
CA LYS A 41 0.49 17.98 16.97
C LYS A 41 1.33 17.61 15.75
N ALA A 42 1.60 16.32 15.55
CA ALA A 42 2.50 15.80 14.52
C ALA A 42 1.82 15.50 13.17
N ARG A 43 0.51 15.23 13.13
CA ARG A 43 -0.19 14.79 11.92
C ARG A 43 -0.73 15.95 11.07
N THR A 44 0.06 17.00 10.91
CA THR A 44 -0.26 18.10 9.98
C THR A 44 0.07 17.69 8.55
N VAL A 45 -0.59 18.33 7.57
CA VAL A 45 -0.36 18.07 6.14
C VAL A 45 1.12 18.29 5.77
N THR A 46 1.77 19.30 6.38
CA THR A 46 3.18 19.62 6.18
C THR A 46 4.11 18.47 6.56
N TYR A 47 3.92 17.85 7.73
CA TYR A 47 4.72 16.69 8.12
C TYR A 47 4.45 15.47 7.24
N GLY A 48 3.21 15.30 6.75
CA GLY A 48 2.88 14.26 5.78
C GLY A 48 3.62 14.43 4.45
N ILE A 49 3.69 15.67 3.93
CA ILE A 49 4.44 16.00 2.71
C ILE A 49 5.93 15.73 2.95
N LEU A 50 6.49 16.22 4.05
CA LEU A 50 7.91 16.02 4.38
C LEU A 50 8.25 14.53 4.49
N ALA A 51 7.44 13.74 5.21
CA ALA A 51 7.65 12.30 5.35
C ALA A 51 7.57 11.57 4.00
N SER A 52 6.65 11.97 3.12
CA SER A 52 6.56 11.42 1.76
C SER A 52 7.80 11.75 0.92
N THR A 53 8.25 13.01 0.94
CA THR A 53 9.46 13.44 0.23
C THR A 53 10.70 12.68 0.70
N VAL A 54 10.87 12.54 2.02
CA VAL A 54 11.98 11.76 2.60
C VAL A 54 11.87 10.29 2.17
N THR A 55 10.66 9.72 2.19
CA THR A 55 10.43 8.32 1.77
C THR A 55 10.82 8.10 0.32
N TRP A 56 10.46 9.01 -0.59
CA TRP A 56 10.88 8.95 -1.99
C TRP A 56 12.40 9.07 -2.15
N ALA A 57 13.03 10.00 -1.43
CA ALA A 57 14.48 10.17 -1.48
C ALA A 57 15.21 8.91 -0.99
N VAL A 58 14.76 8.31 0.11
CA VAL A 58 15.31 7.04 0.64
C VAL A 58 15.08 5.90 -0.35
N ALA A 59 13.90 5.78 -0.95
CA ALA A 59 13.61 4.74 -1.94
C ALA A 59 14.50 4.86 -3.18
N LEU A 60 14.79 6.09 -3.63
CA LEU A 60 15.74 6.36 -4.72
C LEU A 60 17.14 5.90 -4.33
N LEU A 61 17.65 6.36 -3.17
CA LEU A 61 18.98 6.01 -2.68
C LEU A 61 19.18 4.50 -2.53
N VAL A 62 18.19 3.80 -1.96
CA VAL A 62 18.24 2.35 -1.77
C VAL A 62 18.17 1.60 -3.11
N SER A 63 17.51 2.16 -4.13
CA SER A 63 17.43 1.58 -5.47
C SER A 63 18.72 1.71 -6.28
N LEU A 64 19.52 2.77 -6.04
CA LEU A 64 20.71 3.09 -6.84
C LEU A 64 21.71 1.93 -7.03
N PRO A 65 22.11 1.17 -5.98
CA PRO A 65 23.05 0.07 -6.16
C PRO A 65 22.53 -0.99 -7.12
N GLY A 66 21.23 -1.31 -7.03
CA GLY A 66 20.61 -2.29 -7.92
C GLY A 66 20.60 -1.84 -9.38
N VAL A 67 20.35 -0.56 -9.63
CA VAL A 67 20.36 0.01 -11.00
C VAL A 67 21.76 0.03 -11.60
N PHE A 68 22.78 0.34 -10.79
CA PHE A 68 24.16 0.43 -11.27
C PHE A 68 24.68 -0.92 -11.78
N PHE A 69 24.29 -2.02 -11.13
CA PHE A 69 24.69 -3.37 -11.54
C PHE A 69 23.87 -3.91 -12.73
N HIS A 70 22.73 -3.33 -13.10
CA HIS A 70 21.98 -3.76 -14.28
C HIS A 70 22.64 -3.27 -15.58
N LYS A 71 22.98 -4.21 -16.46
CA LYS A 71 23.51 -3.94 -17.79
C LYS A 71 22.73 -4.77 -18.82
N SER A 72 22.61 -4.24 -20.03
CA SER A 72 22.09 -5.03 -21.15
C SER A 72 23.26 -5.66 -21.88
N GLN A 73 23.17 -6.94 -22.17
CA GLN A 73 24.19 -7.67 -22.91
C GLN A 73 23.52 -8.59 -23.93
N LYS A 74 24.22 -8.85 -25.03
CA LYS A 74 23.79 -9.80 -26.05
C LYS A 74 24.23 -11.20 -25.63
N GLU A 75 23.27 -12.05 -25.29
CA GLU A 75 23.48 -13.46 -24.92
C GLU A 75 22.81 -14.34 -25.98
N ASN A 76 23.59 -15.21 -26.64
CA ASN A 76 23.10 -16.16 -27.65
C ASN A 76 22.10 -15.57 -28.66
N SER A 77 22.46 -14.44 -29.27
CA SER A 77 21.68 -13.66 -30.26
C SER A 77 20.50 -12.81 -29.75
N ARG A 78 20.15 -12.87 -28.45
CA ARG A 78 19.11 -12.02 -27.84
C ARG A 78 19.71 -11.00 -26.88
N TYR A 79 19.10 -9.82 -26.80
CA TYR A 79 19.46 -8.82 -25.79
C TYR A 79 18.71 -9.14 -24.49
N THR A 80 19.46 -9.45 -23.42
CA THR A 80 18.91 -9.63 -22.08
C THR A 80 19.32 -8.46 -21.18
N CYS A 81 18.51 -8.19 -20.15
CA CYS A 81 18.76 -7.15 -19.15
C CYS A 81 18.93 -7.85 -17.80
N SER A 82 20.17 -7.97 -17.34
CA SER A 82 20.50 -8.79 -16.17
C SER A 82 21.50 -8.07 -15.26
N PRO A 83 21.44 -8.29 -13.93
CA PRO A 83 22.43 -7.74 -13.00
C PRO A 83 23.79 -8.43 -13.21
N HIS A 84 24.83 -7.62 -13.39
CA HIS A 84 26.20 -8.09 -13.59
C HIS A 84 27.11 -7.55 -12.48
N TYR A 85 27.54 -8.44 -11.60
CA TYR A 85 28.42 -8.13 -10.48
C TYR A 85 29.90 -8.31 -10.87
N PRO A 86 30.84 -7.56 -10.25
CA PRO A 86 32.27 -7.74 -10.47
C PRO A 86 32.69 -9.19 -10.17
N SER A 87 33.53 -9.79 -11.02
CA SER A 87 33.92 -11.20 -10.98
C SER A 87 34.48 -11.63 -9.63
N ASP A 88 35.30 -10.79 -9.01
CA ASP A 88 36.03 -11.14 -7.77
C ASP A 88 35.14 -11.15 -6.53
N GLN A 89 33.96 -10.52 -6.59
CA GLN A 89 33.02 -10.40 -5.47
C GLN A 89 31.57 -10.72 -5.89
N ARG A 90 31.39 -11.49 -6.97
CA ARG A 90 30.09 -11.74 -7.58
C ARG A 90 29.08 -12.31 -6.60
N ASN A 91 29.48 -13.33 -5.83
CA ASN A 91 28.60 -13.97 -4.86
C ASN A 91 28.29 -13.06 -3.67
N ALA A 92 29.28 -12.32 -3.17
CA ALA A 92 29.10 -11.41 -2.05
C ALA A 92 28.11 -10.27 -2.38
N TRP A 93 28.26 -9.62 -3.54
CA TRP A 93 27.34 -8.58 -3.98
C TRP A 93 25.93 -9.10 -4.23
N LYS A 94 25.82 -10.27 -4.87
CA LYS A 94 24.55 -10.92 -5.12
C LYS A 94 23.80 -11.23 -3.82
N GLN A 95 24.48 -11.89 -2.87
CA GLN A 95 23.93 -12.19 -1.54
C GLN A 95 23.57 -10.92 -0.77
N PHE A 96 24.43 -9.89 -0.78
CA PHE A 96 24.18 -8.63 -0.10
C PHE A 96 22.92 -7.93 -0.60
N LEU A 97 22.77 -7.79 -1.93
CA LEU A 97 21.59 -7.15 -2.51
C LEU A 97 20.31 -7.94 -2.25
N THR A 98 20.38 -9.26 -2.33
CA THR A 98 19.24 -10.16 -2.07
C THR A 98 18.84 -10.14 -0.60
N LEU A 99 19.81 -10.14 0.34
CA LEU A 99 19.56 -9.95 1.76
C LEU A 99 18.96 -8.57 2.03
N LYS A 100 19.52 -7.51 1.45
CA LYS A 100 18.98 -6.15 1.57
C LYS A 100 17.52 -6.10 1.14
N MET A 101 17.20 -6.69 -0.01
CA MET A 101 15.84 -6.74 -0.55
C MET A 101 14.89 -7.51 0.37
N ASN A 102 15.30 -8.68 0.88
CA ASN A 102 14.49 -9.47 1.82
C ASN A 102 14.31 -8.79 3.19
N ILE A 103 15.37 -8.18 3.74
CA ILE A 103 15.32 -7.51 5.04
C ILE A 103 14.39 -6.29 4.98
N LEU A 104 14.59 -5.41 4.00
CA LEU A 104 13.79 -4.19 3.85
C LEU A 104 12.39 -4.47 3.31
N GLY A 105 12.27 -5.45 2.42
CA GLY A 105 11.04 -5.79 1.71
C GLY A 105 10.13 -6.77 2.45
N LEU A 106 10.66 -7.58 3.37
CA LEU A 106 9.88 -8.57 4.13
C LEU A 106 10.02 -8.45 5.65
N ILE A 107 11.25 -8.52 6.17
CA ILE A 107 11.46 -8.66 7.62
C ILE A 107 11.05 -7.39 8.36
N LEU A 108 11.56 -6.23 7.92
CA LEU A 108 11.24 -4.93 8.49
C LEU A 108 9.71 -4.65 8.54
N PRO A 109 8.96 -4.75 7.43
CA PRO A 109 7.52 -4.53 7.46
C PRO A 109 6.77 -5.57 8.30
N MET A 110 7.22 -6.84 8.36
CA MET A 110 6.62 -7.84 9.24
C MET A 110 6.81 -7.52 10.72
N LEU A 111 8.00 -7.07 11.13
CA LEU A 111 8.25 -6.66 12.52
C LEU A 111 7.34 -5.49 12.92
N ILE A 112 7.23 -4.48 12.07
CA ILE A 112 6.35 -3.33 12.30
C ILE A 112 4.88 -3.75 12.37
N MET A 113 4.45 -4.69 11.52
CA MET A 113 3.11 -5.27 11.58
C MET A 113 2.85 -5.92 12.94
N ILE A 114 3.73 -6.83 13.37
CA ILE A 114 3.55 -7.58 14.63
C ILE A 114 3.47 -6.60 15.79
N CYS A 115 4.44 -5.67 15.90
CA CYS A 115 4.45 -4.68 16.97
C CYS A 115 3.20 -3.80 16.99
N SER A 116 2.77 -3.29 15.83
CA SER A 116 1.59 -2.43 15.74
C SER A 116 0.31 -3.19 16.08
N TYR A 117 0.15 -4.43 15.60
CA TYR A 117 -1.05 -5.22 15.83
C TYR A 117 -1.17 -5.70 17.29
N THR A 118 -0.05 -6.11 17.92
CA THR A 118 -0.04 -6.42 19.36
C THR A 118 -0.54 -5.23 20.19
N GLN A 119 -0.09 -4.02 19.87
CA GLN A 119 -0.50 -2.82 20.59
C GLN A 119 -1.94 -2.41 20.28
N ILE A 120 -2.38 -2.61 19.03
CA ILE A 120 -3.76 -2.37 18.64
C ILE A 120 -4.71 -3.32 19.36
N ILE A 121 -4.40 -4.62 19.46
CA ILE A 121 -5.21 -5.59 20.22
C ILE A 121 -5.27 -5.20 21.70
N LYS A 122 -4.14 -4.85 22.32
CA LYS A 122 -4.11 -4.38 23.71
C LYS A 122 -5.00 -3.15 23.92
N THR A 123 -4.93 -2.19 23.01
CA THR A 123 -5.76 -0.97 23.06
C THR A 123 -7.24 -1.26 22.78
N LEU A 124 -7.52 -2.23 21.90
CA LEU A 124 -8.88 -2.72 21.56
C LEU A 124 -9.59 -3.33 22.76
N LEU A 125 -8.86 -4.10 23.56
CA LEU A 125 -9.37 -4.67 24.82
C LEU A 125 -9.71 -3.57 25.83
N GLN A 126 -9.08 -2.39 25.72
CA GLN A 126 -9.20 -1.31 26.70
C GLN A 126 -10.15 -0.19 26.26
N CYS A 127 -10.41 0.01 24.96
CA CYS A 127 -11.25 1.10 24.43
C CYS A 127 -12.02 0.67 23.16
N ARG A 128 -13.35 0.57 23.24
CA ARG A 128 -14.25 0.20 22.13
C ARG A 128 -14.54 1.41 21.24
N ASN A 129 -13.77 1.60 20.16
CA ASN A 129 -13.97 2.72 19.23
C ASN A 129 -13.97 2.28 17.75
N GLU A 130 -15.16 1.95 17.26
CA GLU A 130 -15.46 1.36 15.94
C GLU A 130 -14.87 2.08 14.72
N LYS A 131 -14.81 3.42 14.73
CA LYS A 131 -14.29 4.19 13.59
C LYS A 131 -12.79 4.02 13.39
N LYS A 132 -12.03 3.77 14.47
CA LYS A 132 -10.58 3.53 14.40
C LYS A 132 -10.26 2.12 13.85
N HIS A 133 -11.16 1.15 14.06
CA HIS A 133 -10.97 -0.24 13.59
C HIS A 133 -10.98 -0.37 12.07
N LYS A 134 -11.80 0.42 11.36
CA LYS A 134 -11.90 0.31 9.88
C LYS A 134 -10.63 0.73 9.16
N ALA A 135 -9.99 1.82 9.59
CA ALA A 135 -8.76 2.31 8.96
C ALA A 135 -7.57 1.36 9.20
N VAL A 136 -7.46 0.80 10.41
CA VAL A 136 -6.47 -0.23 10.73
C VAL A 136 -6.70 -1.48 9.89
N ARG A 137 -7.95 -1.97 9.83
CA ARG A 137 -8.31 -3.16 9.05
C ARG A 137 -7.94 -2.99 7.57
N LEU A 138 -8.16 -1.81 6.99
CA LEU A 138 -7.77 -1.52 5.62
C LEU A 138 -6.25 -1.63 5.41
N ILE A 139 -5.45 -1.02 6.28
CA ILE A 139 -3.98 -1.06 6.16
C ILE A 139 -3.44 -2.47 6.41
N PHE A 140 -4.03 -3.22 7.33
CA PHE A 140 -3.72 -4.62 7.53
C PHE A 140 -3.97 -5.44 6.25
N ILE A 141 -5.11 -5.26 5.60
CA ILE A 141 -5.42 -5.93 4.32
C ILE A 141 -4.38 -5.57 3.25
N ILE A 142 -4.06 -4.27 3.08
CA ILE A 142 -3.04 -3.82 2.10
C ILE A 142 -1.71 -4.52 2.35
N MET A 143 -1.30 -4.61 3.62
CA MET A 143 -0.03 -5.21 3.97
C MET A 143 -0.02 -6.73 3.78
N ILE A 144 -1.10 -7.45 4.12
CA ILE A 144 -1.21 -8.89 3.85
C ILE A 144 -1.16 -9.16 2.35
N VAL A 145 -1.89 -8.39 1.54
CA VAL A 145 -1.83 -8.52 0.08
C VAL A 145 -0.42 -8.27 -0.41
N TYR A 146 0.28 -7.24 0.08
CA TYR A 146 1.67 -7.02 -0.30
C TYR A 146 2.53 -8.27 -0.04
N PHE A 147 2.43 -8.89 1.13
CA PHE A 147 3.18 -10.11 1.43
C PHE A 147 2.77 -11.30 0.56
N LEU A 148 1.48 -11.50 0.30
CA LEU A 148 1.00 -12.59 -0.56
C LEU A 148 1.58 -12.51 -1.97
N PHE A 149 1.78 -11.29 -2.49
CA PHE A 149 2.28 -11.06 -3.84
C PHE A 149 3.81 -11.01 -3.91
N TRP A 150 4.47 -10.41 -2.91
CA TRP A 150 5.92 -10.18 -2.95
C TRP A 150 6.74 -11.22 -2.19
N ALA A 151 6.23 -11.83 -1.12
CA ALA A 151 7.00 -12.81 -0.34
C ALA A 151 7.41 -14.05 -1.15
N PRO A 152 6.54 -14.66 -1.98
CA PRO A 152 6.94 -15.81 -2.79
C PRO A 152 8.16 -15.52 -3.66
N TYR A 153 8.16 -14.37 -4.35
CA TYR A 153 9.26 -13.95 -5.21
C TYR A 153 10.55 -13.70 -4.43
N ASN A 154 10.47 -12.93 -3.34
CA ASN A 154 11.63 -12.58 -2.52
C ASN A 154 12.27 -13.82 -1.88
N ILE A 155 11.45 -14.78 -1.42
CA ILE A 155 11.91 -16.06 -0.86
C ILE A 155 12.54 -16.93 -1.96
N SER A 156 11.94 -17.02 -3.15
CA SER A 156 12.50 -17.79 -4.25
C SER A 156 13.86 -17.24 -4.71
N ILE A 157 14.03 -15.92 -4.78
CA ILE A 157 15.33 -15.29 -5.08
C ILE A 157 16.33 -15.52 -3.94
N LEU A 158 15.91 -15.44 -2.67
CA LEU A 158 16.76 -15.75 -1.53
C LEU A 158 17.31 -17.18 -1.62
N LEU A 159 16.44 -18.15 -1.90
CA LEU A 159 16.83 -19.56 -2.03
C LEU A 159 17.81 -19.76 -3.20
N ARG A 160 17.60 -19.09 -4.33
CA ARG A 160 18.47 -19.19 -5.51
C ARG A 160 19.85 -18.64 -5.24
N ASP A 161 19.94 -17.56 -4.50
CA ASP A 161 21.19 -16.86 -4.28
C ASP A 161 22.01 -17.48 -3.14
N PHE A 162 21.35 -18.25 -2.26
CA PHE A 162 21.97 -19.02 -1.19
C PHE A 162 22.01 -20.54 -1.44
N GLN A 163 21.67 -21.02 -2.65
CA GLN A 163 21.64 -22.44 -3.00
C GLN A 163 22.94 -23.19 -2.66
N VAL A 164 24.09 -22.53 -2.85
CA VAL A 164 25.41 -23.08 -2.56
C VAL A 164 25.63 -23.22 -1.05
N SER A 165 25.22 -22.22 -0.28
CA SER A 165 25.35 -22.20 1.18
C SER A 165 24.36 -23.13 1.88
N LEU A 166 23.19 -23.39 1.26
CA LEU A 166 22.17 -24.31 1.77
C LEU A 166 22.32 -25.76 1.26
N SER A 167 23.36 -26.06 0.47
CA SER A 167 23.56 -27.38 -0.14
C SER A 167 22.40 -27.85 -1.04
N LEU A 168 21.72 -26.91 -1.70
CA LEU A 168 20.58 -27.17 -2.60
C LEU A 168 20.98 -27.23 -4.10
N ASN A 169 22.27 -27.44 -4.39
CA ASN A 169 22.88 -27.30 -5.73
C ASN A 169 22.57 -28.42 -6.74
N THR A 170 21.46 -29.14 -6.61
CA THR A 170 21.09 -30.18 -7.60
C THR A 170 20.54 -29.52 -8.87
N CYS A 171 20.89 -30.04 -10.05
CA CYS A 171 20.44 -29.52 -11.35
C CYS A 171 18.91 -29.45 -11.44
N GLU A 172 18.21 -30.45 -10.90
CA GLU A 172 16.76 -30.51 -10.85
C GLU A 172 16.14 -29.40 -9.98
N ILE A 173 16.69 -29.19 -8.78
CA ILE A 173 16.25 -28.12 -7.85
C ILE A 173 16.47 -26.75 -8.49
N SER A 174 17.63 -26.56 -9.15
CA SER A 174 17.96 -25.31 -9.84
C SER A 174 16.96 -24.99 -10.95
N GLY A 175 16.59 -26.00 -11.76
CA GLY A 175 15.61 -25.85 -12.84
C GLY A 175 14.19 -25.57 -12.34
N GLN A 176 13.78 -26.21 -11.24
CA GLN A 176 12.47 -25.93 -10.62
C GLN A 176 12.42 -24.51 -10.02
N LEU A 177 13.52 -24.07 -9.41
CA LEU A 177 13.62 -22.77 -8.77
C LEU A 177 13.55 -21.62 -9.78
N GLU A 178 14.18 -21.76 -10.94
CA GLU A 178 14.09 -20.75 -12.00
C GLU A 178 12.66 -20.60 -12.52
N LYS A 179 11.93 -21.73 -12.70
CA LYS A 179 10.51 -21.70 -13.05
C LYS A 179 9.66 -21.03 -11.96
N ALA A 180 9.93 -21.34 -10.69
CA ALA A 180 9.23 -20.74 -9.56
C ALA A 180 9.46 -19.22 -9.51
N ILE A 181 10.67 -18.74 -9.76
CA ILE A 181 10.98 -17.30 -9.82
C ILE A 181 10.18 -16.63 -10.93
N GLN A 182 10.11 -17.20 -12.13
CA GLN A 182 9.37 -16.60 -13.24
C GLN A 182 7.86 -16.48 -12.93
N VAL A 183 7.27 -17.51 -12.32
CA VAL A 183 5.86 -17.51 -11.92
C VAL A 183 5.61 -16.49 -10.80
N THR A 184 6.44 -16.51 -9.76
CA THR A 184 6.29 -15.61 -8.60
C THR A 184 6.59 -14.15 -8.94
N GLU A 185 7.49 -13.88 -9.88
CA GLU A 185 7.73 -12.54 -10.42
C GLU A 185 6.47 -12.02 -11.11
N THR A 186 5.84 -12.83 -11.96
CA THR A 186 4.59 -12.47 -12.63
C THR A 186 3.49 -12.16 -11.62
N ILE A 187 3.37 -12.97 -10.58
CA ILE A 187 2.44 -12.71 -9.47
C ILE A 187 2.76 -11.36 -8.83
N SER A 188 4.03 -11.09 -8.48
CA SER A 188 4.43 -9.83 -7.84
C SER A 188 4.06 -8.59 -8.68
N MET A 189 4.14 -8.69 -10.01
CA MET A 189 3.77 -7.60 -10.92
C MET A 189 2.28 -7.25 -10.87
N ILE A 190 1.40 -8.24 -10.66
CA ILE A 190 -0.05 -8.04 -10.56
C ILE A 190 -0.42 -7.14 -9.36
N HIS A 191 0.43 -7.09 -8.33
CA HIS A 191 0.22 -6.27 -7.14
C HIS A 191 -0.11 -4.80 -7.45
N CYS A 192 0.48 -4.22 -8.51
CA CYS A 192 0.25 -2.82 -8.86
C CYS A 192 -1.22 -2.51 -9.18
N CYS A 193 -1.98 -3.48 -9.68
CA CYS A 193 -3.40 -3.36 -10.02
C CYS A 193 -4.33 -3.65 -8.84
N ILE A 194 -3.84 -4.26 -7.77
CA ILE A 194 -4.68 -4.72 -6.65
C ILE A 194 -4.98 -3.59 -5.66
N ASN A 195 -4.12 -2.59 -5.54
CA ASN A 195 -4.35 -1.47 -4.62
C ASN A 195 -5.72 -0.78 -4.84
N PRO A 196 -6.11 -0.36 -6.06
CA PRO A 196 -7.46 0.17 -6.33
C PRO A 196 -8.60 -0.80 -5.97
N VAL A 197 -8.42 -2.09 -6.23
CA VAL A 197 -9.39 -3.14 -5.90
C VAL A 197 -9.61 -3.20 -4.40
N ILE A 198 -8.53 -3.21 -3.61
CA ILE A 198 -8.62 -3.19 -2.15
C ILE A 198 -9.40 -1.97 -1.67
N TYR A 199 -9.11 -0.79 -2.20
CA TYR A 199 -9.84 0.43 -1.81
C TYR A 199 -11.32 0.40 -2.21
N ALA A 200 -11.66 -0.18 -3.36
CA ALA A 200 -13.04 -0.33 -3.83
C ALA A 200 -13.88 -1.23 -2.91
N PHE A 201 -13.30 -2.34 -2.42
CA PHE A 201 -14.01 -3.33 -1.60
C PHE A 201 -13.93 -3.05 -0.09
N ALA A 202 -12.77 -2.65 0.42
CA ALA A 202 -12.54 -2.47 1.86
C ALA A 202 -12.59 -0.99 2.32
N GLY A 203 -12.55 -0.02 1.39
CA GLY A 203 -12.57 1.40 1.70
C GLY A 203 -13.97 2.02 1.63
N GLU A 204 -14.67 2.15 2.76
CA GLU A 204 -16.03 2.75 2.77
C GLU A 204 -16.08 4.19 2.22
N LYS A 205 -15.07 5.01 2.53
CA LYS A 205 -14.98 6.38 1.99
C LYS A 205 -14.78 6.37 0.49
N PHE A 206 -13.89 5.53 -0.02
CA PHE A 206 -13.61 5.40 -1.45
C PHE A 206 -14.84 4.84 -2.18
N ARG A 207 -15.55 3.87 -1.62
CA ARG A 207 -16.81 3.37 -2.15
C ARG A 207 -17.89 4.44 -2.25
N LYS A 208 -18.04 5.31 -1.24
CA LYS A 208 -18.97 6.45 -1.30
C LYS A 208 -18.58 7.46 -2.37
N TYR A 209 -17.29 7.76 -2.50
CA TYR A 209 -16.78 8.62 -3.58
C TYR A 209 -17.02 8.02 -4.95
N LEU A 210 -16.72 6.74 -5.14
CA LEU A 210 -17.02 6.02 -6.39
C LEU A 210 -18.52 6.06 -6.68
N GLN A 211 -19.39 5.71 -5.73
CA GLN A 211 -20.84 5.75 -5.93
C GLN A 211 -21.34 7.15 -6.30
N CYS A 212 -20.79 8.20 -5.67
CA CYS A 212 -21.10 9.59 -6.01
C CYS A 212 -20.61 9.95 -7.43
N PHE A 213 -19.38 9.55 -7.78
CA PHE A 213 -18.80 9.74 -9.10
C PHE A 213 -19.60 9.01 -10.19
N PHE A 214 -19.94 7.74 -9.98
CA PHE A 214 -20.78 6.93 -10.87
C PHE A 214 -22.20 7.52 -11.00
N ARG A 215 -22.82 7.99 -9.90
CA ARG A 215 -24.13 8.69 -10.00
C ARG A 215 -24.02 10.00 -10.78
N LYS A 216 -23.00 10.81 -10.48
CA LYS A 216 -22.86 12.16 -11.06
C LYS A 216 -22.44 12.14 -12.53
N HIS A 217 -21.63 11.17 -12.95
CA HIS A 217 -21.15 11.10 -14.33
C HIS A 217 -21.86 10.03 -15.16
N ILE A 218 -22.09 8.83 -14.63
CA ILE A 218 -22.68 7.72 -15.39
C ILE A 218 -24.20 7.74 -15.31
N ALA A 219 -24.81 7.97 -14.13
CA ALA A 219 -26.26 8.13 -14.06
C ALA A 219 -26.73 9.46 -14.66
N SER A 220 -25.92 10.53 -14.65
CA SER A 220 -26.23 11.75 -15.41
C SER A 220 -26.16 11.55 -16.94
N HIS A 221 -25.17 10.78 -17.44
CA HIS A 221 -25.11 10.45 -18.87
C HIS A 221 -26.22 9.49 -19.32
N LEU A 222 -26.60 8.53 -18.47
CA LEU A 222 -27.71 7.61 -18.73
C LEU A 222 -29.09 8.29 -18.53
N CYS A 223 -29.24 9.20 -17.57
CA CYS A 223 -30.47 10.01 -17.41
C CYS A 223 -30.66 11.03 -18.52
N LYS A 224 -29.62 11.42 -19.27
CA LYS A 224 -29.78 12.18 -20.51
C LYS A 224 -30.55 11.41 -21.59
N TYR A 225 -30.64 10.08 -21.47
CA TYR A 225 -31.40 9.19 -22.35
C TYR A 225 -32.70 8.61 -21.72
N CYS A 226 -32.98 8.86 -20.44
CA CYS A 226 -34.21 8.40 -19.76
C CYS A 226 -34.65 9.36 -18.63
N PRO A 227 -35.76 10.12 -18.78
CA PRO A 227 -36.22 11.10 -17.79
C PRO A 227 -37.10 10.48 -16.69
N VAL A 228 -36.89 9.21 -16.31
CA VAL A 228 -37.80 8.48 -15.39
C VAL A 228 -37.27 8.36 -13.95
N PHE A 229 -36.02 8.76 -13.67
CA PHE A 229 -35.41 8.62 -12.33
C PHE A 229 -35.01 9.94 -11.65
N TYR A 230 -35.68 11.05 -11.97
CA TYR A 230 -35.59 12.27 -11.16
C TYR A 230 -36.61 12.21 -10.01
N VAL A 231 -36.27 11.49 -8.94
CA VAL A 231 -36.91 11.68 -7.64
C VAL A 231 -35.91 12.44 -6.76
N ASP A 232 -36.18 13.72 -6.59
CA ASP A 232 -35.45 14.62 -5.70
C ASP A 232 -35.64 14.15 -4.23
N PRO A 233 -34.59 13.90 -3.44
CA PRO A 233 -34.72 13.82 -2.00
C PRO A 233 -34.45 15.21 -1.41
N ALA A 234 -35.33 16.15 -1.71
CA ALA A 234 -35.40 17.45 -1.04
C ALA A 234 -36.79 17.59 -0.42
N GLU A 235 -36.95 17.06 0.80
CA GLU A 235 -37.86 17.55 1.85
C GLU A 235 -37.94 16.52 3.00
N ARG A 236 -36.94 16.57 3.89
CA ARG A 236 -37.11 16.18 5.30
C ARG A 236 -36.43 17.23 6.17
N ALA A 237 -36.93 18.45 6.08
CA ALA A 237 -36.89 19.38 7.20
C ALA A 237 -38.33 19.45 7.73
N SER A 238 -38.51 18.92 8.93
CA SER A 238 -39.78 18.79 9.63
C SER A 238 -40.40 20.18 9.87
N SER A 239 -41.43 20.55 9.11
CA SER A 239 -42.36 21.61 9.51
C SER A 239 -43.39 21.00 10.46
N THR A 240 -43.10 21.05 11.76
CA THR A 240 -44.11 20.83 12.80
C THR A 240 -44.00 21.96 13.80
N TYR A 241 -44.63 23.08 13.50
CA TYR A 241 -45.07 24.03 14.51
C TYR A 241 -46.41 24.60 14.05
N THR A 242 -47.48 23.95 14.48
CA THR A 242 -48.83 24.48 14.50
C THR A 242 -48.89 25.56 15.59
N GLN A 243 -49.05 26.82 15.21
CA GLN A 243 -49.40 27.87 16.17
C GLN A 243 -50.92 28.02 16.19
N SER A 244 -51.52 27.47 17.25
CA SER A 244 -52.93 27.64 17.59
C SER A 244 -53.17 29.06 18.09
N THR A 245 -54.26 29.66 17.62
CA THR A 245 -54.96 30.79 18.23
C THR A 245 -55.20 30.57 19.73
N GLY A 246 -55.05 31.64 20.51
CA GLY A 246 -55.35 31.72 21.93
C GLY A 246 -55.12 33.14 22.44
N GLU A 247 -56.14 33.99 22.29
CA GLU A 247 -56.29 35.22 23.05
C GLU A 247 -56.35 34.90 24.55
N GLN A 248 -55.59 35.62 25.38
CA GLN A 248 -56.04 36.03 26.71
C GLN A 248 -55.16 37.16 27.27
N GLU A 249 -55.81 38.30 27.45
CA GLU A 249 -55.39 39.42 28.32
C GLU A 249 -55.10 38.91 29.75
N VAL A 250 -54.17 39.57 30.47
CA VAL A 250 -54.35 40.09 31.84
C VAL A 250 -53.17 40.99 32.22
N SER A 251 -53.51 42.20 32.68
CA SER A 251 -52.69 43.26 33.28
C SER A 251 -51.96 42.88 34.57
N ALA A 252 -50.82 43.53 34.83
CA ALA A 252 -50.42 44.19 36.09
C ALA A 252 -48.94 44.64 35.95
N ALA A 253 -48.62 45.92 35.81
CA ALA A 253 -48.51 46.93 36.88
C ALA A 253 -47.38 46.65 37.89
N LEU A 254 -46.17 47.12 37.58
CA LEU A 254 -45.33 48.04 38.37
C LEU A 254 -44.01 48.32 37.65
#